data_AF-A0A7J3YUN0-F1
#
_entry.id   AF-A0A7J3YUN0-F1
#
_cell.length_a   1.000
_cell.length_b   1.000
_cell.length_c   1.000
_cell.angle_alpha   90.00
_cell.angle_beta   90.00
_cell.angle_gamma   90.00
#
_symmetry.space_group_name_H-M   'P 1'
#
loop_
_entity.id
_entity.type
_entity.pdbx_description
1 polymer ?
#
loop_
_entity_poly.entity_id
_entity_poly.type
_entity_poly.pdbx_seq_one_letter_code
_entity_poly.pdbx_strand_id
1 'polypeptide(L)'
;MLKSEKTSLLEKIFSEECVDAYIRYLGVFKVVEANYGLFDKLARPRDIEDFARTIYDSIRVQERVLKKLQDGLQRGDYEIIGDVKDVNKAFRIGKECVLRIIELAKDNPRFVGSTIASLALAYEGVKSKR
;
A
#
# COMPACT_ATOMS: atom_id res chain seq x y z
N MET A 1 4.65 38.84 8.92
CA MET A 1 4.66 37.62 8.08
C MET A 1 5.27 36.48 8.87
N LEU A 2 4.88 35.24 8.55
CA LEU A 2 5.24 33.93 9.14
C LEU A 2 4.14 33.29 10.01
N LYS A 3 3.01 32.97 9.38
CA LYS A 3 2.30 31.73 9.74
C LYS A 3 3.13 30.59 9.16
N SER A 4 3.90 29.90 9.99
CA SER A 4 4.44 28.59 9.64
C SER A 4 3.24 27.65 9.47
N GLU A 5 2.87 27.38 8.23
CA GLU A 5 1.83 26.41 7.91
C GLU A 5 2.30 25.03 8.37
N LYS A 6 1.74 24.55 9.47
CA LYS A 6 1.81 23.13 9.82
C LYS A 6 1.05 22.38 8.73
N THR A 7 1.75 21.85 7.73
CA THR A 7 1.19 20.87 6.80
C THR A 7 0.59 19.74 7.62
N SER A 8 -0.71 19.53 7.46
CA SER A 8 -1.44 18.50 8.19
C SER A 8 -0.88 17.13 7.85
N LEU A 9 -0.96 16.18 8.79
CA LEU A 9 -0.53 14.80 8.54
C LEU A 9 -1.26 14.20 7.33
N LEU A 10 -2.53 14.57 7.13
CA LEU A 10 -3.32 14.12 5.99
C LEU A 10 -2.77 14.63 4.65
N GLU A 11 -2.39 15.91 4.56
CA GLU A 11 -1.75 16.46 3.37
C GLU A 11 -0.43 15.75 3.07
N LYS A 12 0.38 15.45 4.11
CA LYS A 12 1.62 14.69 3.94
C LYS A 12 1.38 13.30 3.38
N ILE A 13 0.36 12.59 3.89
CA ILE A 13 -0.04 11.26 3.39
C ILE A 13 -0.40 11.34 1.90
N PHE A 14 -1.20 12.34 1.50
CA PHE A 14 -1.65 12.47 0.11
C PHE A 14 -0.58 12.97 -0.85
N SER A 15 0.41 13.74 -0.38
CA SER A 15 1.51 14.23 -1.22
C SER A 15 2.67 13.24 -1.34
N GLU A 16 2.71 12.19 -0.53
CA GLU A 16 3.82 11.23 -0.50
C GLU A 16 3.65 10.15 -1.58
N GLU A 17 4.50 10.19 -2.60
CA GLU A 17 4.51 9.21 -3.71
C GLU A 17 4.69 7.77 -3.21
N CYS A 18 5.45 7.57 -2.14
CA CYS A 18 5.63 6.24 -1.56
C CYS A 18 4.36 5.71 -0.90
N VAL A 19 3.48 6.57 -0.40
CA VAL A 19 2.17 6.16 0.11
C VAL A 19 1.27 5.74 -1.05
N ASP A 20 1.24 6.51 -2.15
CA ASP A 20 0.50 6.12 -3.36
C ASP A 20 0.98 4.76 -3.90
N ALA A 21 2.29 4.57 -4.05
CA ALA A 21 2.85 3.29 -4.50
C ALA A 21 2.40 2.14 -3.60
N TYR A 22 2.43 2.34 -2.27
CA TYR A 22 2.02 1.33 -1.30
C TYR A 22 0.51 1.03 -1.34
N ILE A 23 -0.33 2.04 -1.54
CA ILE A 23 -1.77 1.89 -1.76
C ILE A 23 -2.02 0.99 -2.99
N ARG A 24 -1.33 1.26 -4.10
CA ARG A 24 -1.44 0.45 -5.33
C ARG A 24 -0.99 -0.99 -5.10
N TYR A 25 0.14 -1.20 -4.42
CA TYR A 25 0.62 -2.54 -4.06
C TYR A 25 -0.38 -3.29 -3.17
N LEU A 26 -0.90 -2.65 -2.13
CA LEU A 26 -1.89 -3.27 -1.25
C LEU A 26 -3.20 -3.54 -1.99
N GLY A 27 -3.56 -2.72 -2.97
CA GLY A 27 -4.64 -3.00 -3.90
C GLY A 27 -4.45 -4.29 -4.69
N VAL A 28 -3.23 -4.55 -5.19
CA VAL A 28 -2.86 -5.85 -5.79
C VAL A 28 -2.94 -6.97 -4.77
N PHE A 29 -2.36 -6.77 -3.58
CA PHE A 29 -2.37 -7.76 -2.50
C PHE A 29 -3.79 -8.20 -2.14
N LYS A 30 -4.73 -7.25 -2.04
CA LYS A 30 -6.17 -7.50 -1.80
C LYS A 30 -6.74 -8.49 -2.82
N VAL A 31 -6.51 -8.25 -4.11
CA VAL A 31 -7.08 -9.07 -5.20
C VAL A 31 -6.39 -10.44 -5.27
N VAL A 32 -5.07 -10.48 -5.13
CA VAL A 32 -4.26 -11.68 -5.37
C VAL A 32 -4.24 -12.64 -4.18
N GLU A 33 -4.16 -12.12 -2.96
CA GLU A 33 -4.08 -12.95 -1.74
C GLU A 33 -5.42 -13.07 -1.01
N ALA A 34 -6.41 -12.20 -1.32
CA ALA A 34 -7.71 -12.15 -0.64
C ALA A 34 -7.61 -12.09 0.90
N ASN A 35 -6.49 -11.58 1.41
CA ASN A 35 -6.18 -11.54 2.84
C ASN A 35 -6.53 -10.17 3.43
N TYR A 36 -7.75 -10.04 3.93
CA TYR A 36 -8.22 -8.81 4.57
C TYR A 36 -7.64 -8.59 5.97
N GLY A 37 -7.12 -9.64 6.63
CA GLY A 37 -6.53 -9.53 7.96
C GLY A 37 -5.27 -8.66 8.02
N LEU A 38 -4.54 -8.51 6.90
CA LEU A 38 -3.43 -7.55 6.82
C LEU A 38 -3.94 -6.10 6.99
N PHE A 39 -5.07 -5.76 6.37
CA PHE A 39 -5.66 -4.42 6.42
C PHE A 39 -6.20 -4.11 7.82
N ASP A 40 -6.77 -5.10 8.50
CA ASP A 40 -7.20 -4.95 9.90
C ASP A 40 -6.04 -4.61 10.83
N LYS A 41 -4.90 -5.32 10.67
CA LYS A 41 -3.68 -5.04 11.42
C LYS A 41 -3.13 -3.66 11.10
N LEU A 42 -3.11 -3.29 9.82
CA LEU A 42 -2.60 -2.00 9.36
C LEU A 42 -3.46 -0.84 9.87
N ALA A 43 -4.78 -1.03 9.96
CA ALA A 43 -5.70 -0.01 10.46
C ALA A 43 -5.69 0.15 11.98
N ARG A 44 -5.24 -0.87 12.72
CA ARG A 44 -5.31 -0.91 14.19
C ARG A 44 -3.97 -1.26 14.86
N PRO A 45 -2.84 -0.64 14.48
CA PRO A 45 -1.60 -0.81 15.23
C PRO A 45 -1.75 -0.20 16.63
N ARG A 46 -1.10 -0.83 17.62
CA ARG A 46 -1.04 -0.30 18.98
C ARG A 46 0.04 0.78 19.10
N ASP A 47 1.13 0.60 18.38
CA ASP A 47 2.31 1.47 18.37
C ASP A 47 3.03 1.40 17.01
N ILE A 48 4.17 2.08 16.91
CA ILE A 48 4.99 2.10 15.70
C ILE A 48 5.62 0.74 15.40
N GLU A 49 5.88 -0.10 16.39
CA GLU A 49 6.46 -1.44 16.19
C GLU A 49 5.45 -2.39 15.55
N ASP A 50 4.20 -2.38 16.01
CA ASP A 50 3.10 -3.13 15.41
C ASP A 50 2.81 -2.65 13.98
N PHE A 51 2.89 -1.34 13.73
CA PHE A 51 2.79 -0.79 12.38
C PHE A 51 3.93 -1.31 11.49
N ALA A 52 5.18 -1.18 11.93
CA ALA A 52 6.35 -1.66 11.19
C ALA A 52 6.30 -3.18 10.93
N ARG A 53 5.84 -3.97 11.90
CA ARG A 53 5.62 -5.42 11.74
C ARG A 53 4.58 -5.72 10.66
N THR A 54 3.52 -4.91 10.58
CA THR A 54 2.50 -5.06 9.53
C THR A 54 3.05 -4.69 8.15
N ILE A 55 3.86 -3.63 8.05
CA ILE A 55 4.59 -3.31 6.81
C ILE A 55 5.48 -4.49 6.41
N TYR A 56 6.27 -5.04 7.32
CA TYR A 56 7.10 -6.23 7.07
C TYR A 56 6.27 -7.42 6.56
N ASP A 57 5.14 -7.73 7.20
CA ASP A 57 4.25 -8.82 6.78
C ASP A 57 3.72 -8.65 5.35
N SER A 58 3.48 -7.41 4.93
CA SER A 58 3.07 -7.11 3.56
C SER A 58 4.21 -7.24 2.55
N ILE A 59 5.42 -6.77 2.91
CA ILE A 59 6.57 -6.71 2.00
C ILE A 59 7.22 -8.09 1.83
N ARG A 60 7.26 -8.91 2.88
CA ARG A 60 7.91 -10.24 2.83
C ARG A 60 7.32 -11.18 1.78
N VAL A 61 6.09 -10.92 1.32
CA VAL A 61 5.41 -11.71 0.29
C VAL A 61 5.32 -11.00 -1.07
N GLN A 62 5.91 -9.81 -1.21
CA GLN A 62 5.80 -8.97 -2.41
C GLN A 62 6.18 -9.71 -3.69
N GLU A 63 7.32 -10.42 -3.70
CA GLU A 63 7.75 -11.18 -4.89
C GLU A 63 6.69 -12.19 -5.34
N ARG A 64 6.11 -12.94 -4.39
CA ARG A 64 5.07 -13.92 -4.68
C ARG A 64 3.80 -13.26 -5.20
N VAL A 65 3.40 -12.16 -4.58
CA VAL A 65 2.19 -11.40 -4.98
C VAL A 65 2.33 -10.87 -6.40
N LEU A 66 3.45 -10.22 -6.71
CA LEU A 66 3.69 -9.66 -8.04
C LEU A 66 3.82 -10.75 -9.10
N LYS A 67 4.47 -11.87 -8.78
CA LYS A 67 4.53 -13.03 -9.68
C LYS A 67 3.14 -13.61 -9.96
N LYS A 68 2.31 -13.82 -8.93
CA LYS A 68 0.93 -14.30 -9.09
C LYS A 68 0.09 -13.34 -9.93
N LEU A 69 0.26 -12.02 -9.75
CA LEU A 69 -0.41 -11.02 -10.58
C LEU A 69 0.01 -11.18 -12.05
N GLN A 70 1.31 -11.24 -12.34
CA GLN A 70 1.82 -11.43 -13.71
C GLN A 70 1.29 -12.71 -14.35
N ASP A 71 1.39 -13.84 -13.65
CA ASP A 71 0.90 -15.13 -14.15
C ASP A 71 -0.62 -15.11 -14.38
N GLY A 72 -1.37 -14.46 -13.49
CA GLY A 72 -2.82 -14.33 -13.63
C GLY A 72 -3.24 -13.38 -14.75
N LEU A 73 -2.48 -12.32 -15.03
CA LEU A 73 -2.71 -11.46 -16.20
C LEU A 73 -2.51 -12.23 -17.50
N GLN A 74 -1.45 -13.07 -17.58
CA GLN A 74 -1.19 -13.91 -18.75
C GLN A 74 -2.30 -14.94 -18.99
N ARG A 75 -2.90 -15.48 -17.91
CA ARG A 75 -4.04 -16.41 -17.99
C ARG A 75 -5.40 -15.73 -18.19
N GLY A 76 -5.47 -14.41 -18.05
CA GLY A 76 -6.73 -13.66 -18.07
C GLY A 76 -7.54 -13.75 -16.77
N ASP A 77 -6.95 -14.23 -15.67
CA ASP A 77 -7.58 -14.26 -14.34
C ASP A 77 -7.77 -12.84 -13.75
N TYR A 78 -6.89 -11.90 -14.15
CA TYR A 78 -6.84 -10.53 -13.64
C TYR A 78 -6.87 -9.49 -14.76
N GLU A 79 -7.21 -8.26 -14.39
CA GLU A 79 -7.13 -7.06 -15.21
C GLU A 79 -6.44 -5.94 -14.46
N ILE A 80 -5.61 -5.16 -15.15
CA ILE A 80 -5.15 -3.86 -14.66
C ILE A 80 -5.91 -2.78 -15.41
N ILE A 81 -6.47 -1.82 -14.67
CA ILE A 81 -7.14 -0.65 -15.24
C ILE A 81 -6.08 0.43 -15.49
N GLY A 82 -5.97 0.88 -16.75
CA GLY A 82 -4.99 1.87 -17.21
C GLY A 82 -3.84 1.26 -18.02
N ASP A 83 -2.92 2.12 -18.51
CA ASP A 83 -1.78 1.69 -19.32
C ASP A 83 -0.57 1.32 -18.43
N VAL A 84 -0.55 0.08 -17.95
CA VAL A 84 0.58 -0.47 -17.17
C VAL A 84 1.37 -1.46 -18.03
N LYS A 85 2.53 -1.01 -18.51
CA LYS A 85 3.44 -1.82 -19.34
C LYS A 85 4.32 -2.77 -18.55
N ASP A 86 4.70 -2.37 -17.33
CA ASP A 86 5.56 -3.16 -16.45
C ASP A 86 4.92 -3.25 -15.06
N VAL A 87 4.34 -4.42 -14.78
CA VAL A 87 3.71 -4.76 -13.50
C VAL A 87 4.68 -4.62 -12.34
N ASN A 88 5.93 -5.05 -12.53
CA ASN A 88 6.90 -5.05 -11.46
C ASN A 88 7.28 -3.60 -11.11
N LYS A 89 7.55 -2.77 -12.12
CA LYS A 89 7.83 -1.36 -11.91
C LYS A 89 6.63 -0.60 -11.33
N ALA A 90 5.41 -0.94 -11.74
CA ALA A 90 4.21 -0.24 -11.31
C ALA A 90 3.83 -0.51 -9.84
N PHE A 91 3.99 -1.73 -9.35
CA PHE A 91 3.45 -2.15 -8.05
C PHE A 91 4.49 -2.55 -7.01
N ARG A 92 5.78 -2.52 -7.34
CA ARG A 92 6.84 -2.85 -6.39
C ARG A 92 7.10 -1.73 -5.41
N ILE A 93 7.26 -2.10 -4.14
CA ILE A 93 7.69 -1.22 -3.07
C ILE A 93 9.18 -1.46 -2.82
N GLY A 94 9.94 -0.37 -2.95
CA GLY A 94 11.36 -0.33 -2.67
C GLY A 94 11.67 0.04 -1.22
N LYS A 95 12.95 -0.13 -0.85
CA LYS A 95 13.50 0.23 0.47
C LYS A 95 13.15 1.66 0.89
N GLU A 96 13.29 2.62 -0.02
CA GLU A 96 13.01 4.03 0.28
C GLU A 96 11.57 4.24 0.72
N CYS A 97 10.61 3.66 0.01
CA CYS A 97 9.20 3.80 0.37
C CYS A 97 8.85 3.15 1.70
N VAL A 98 9.45 2.00 2.02
CA VAL A 98 9.29 1.40 3.36
C VAL A 98 9.74 2.37 4.46
N LEU A 99 10.89 3.03 4.29
CA LEU A 99 11.41 4.00 5.26
C LEU A 99 10.49 5.23 5.38
N ARG A 100 10.04 5.79 4.25
CA ARG A 100 9.14 6.96 4.22
C ARG A 100 7.81 6.68 4.92
N ILE A 101 7.21 5.51 4.67
CA ILE A 101 5.93 5.13 5.27
C ILE A 101 6.05 4.95 6.78
N ILE A 102 7.14 4.32 7.24
CA ILE A 102 7.42 4.17 8.69
C ILE A 102 7.65 5.54 9.33
N GLU A 103 8.40 6.44 8.68
CA GLU A 103 8.65 7.78 9.16
C GLU A 103 7.35 8.57 9.36
N LEU A 104 6.46 8.55 8.36
CA LEU A 104 5.15 9.22 8.43
C LEU A 104 4.29 8.72 9.59
N ALA A 105 4.42 7.43 9.92
CA ALA A 105 3.64 6.79 10.96
C ALA A 105 4.19 7.00 12.39
N LYS A 106 5.39 7.55 12.57
CA LYS A 106 6.05 7.64 13.89
C LYS A 106 5.17 8.23 14.99
N ASP A 107 4.53 9.35 14.69
CA ASP A 107 3.75 10.10 15.68
C ASP A 107 2.30 9.63 15.80
N ASN A 108 1.76 9.01 14.75
CA ASN A 108 0.37 8.56 14.72
C ASN A 108 0.17 7.34 13.80
N PRO A 109 0.66 6.16 14.21
CA PRO A 109 0.68 4.97 13.37
C PRO A 109 -0.73 4.47 13.05
N ARG A 110 -1.67 4.64 14.00
CA ARG A 110 -3.06 4.23 13.80
C ARG A 110 -3.76 5.09 12.74
N PHE A 111 -3.57 6.40 12.75
CA PHE A 111 -4.17 7.28 11.75
C PHE A 111 -3.59 7.02 10.36
N VAL A 112 -2.26 6.94 10.24
CA VAL A 112 -1.58 6.66 8.96
C VAL A 112 -2.02 5.30 8.42
N GLY A 113 -1.96 4.27 9.26
CA GLY A 113 -2.32 2.91 8.88
C GLY A 113 -3.77 2.74 8.49
N SER A 114 -4.71 3.33 9.24
CA SER A 114 -6.14 3.29 8.87
C SER A 114 -6.41 4.04 7.57
N THR A 115 -5.77 5.20 7.36
CA THR A 115 -5.89 5.97 6.11
C THR A 115 -5.38 5.17 4.92
N ILE A 116 -4.18 4.60 4.99
CA ILE A 116 -3.61 3.77 3.92
C ILE A 116 -4.48 2.54 3.65
N ALA A 117 -4.93 1.85 4.71
CA ALA A 117 -5.79 0.67 4.57
C ALA A 117 -7.11 1.02 3.86
N SER A 118 -7.77 2.11 4.26
CA SER A 118 -8.99 2.60 3.61
C SER A 118 -8.78 2.91 2.13
N LEU A 119 -7.70 3.62 1.78
CA LEU A 119 -7.39 3.96 0.39
C LEU A 119 -7.06 2.71 -0.46
N ALA A 120 -6.29 1.77 0.09
CA ALA A 120 -5.97 0.53 -0.61
C ALA A 120 -7.19 -0.40 -0.81
N LEU A 121 -8.11 -0.42 0.16
CA LEU A 121 -9.38 -1.13 0.00
C LEU A 121 -10.26 -0.49 -1.07
N ALA A 122 -10.26 0.83 -1.17
CA ALA A 122 -10.96 1.59 -2.21
C ALA A 122 -10.24 1.59 -3.57
N TYR A 123 -8.98 1.14 -3.65
CA TYR A 123 -8.24 1.09 -4.91
C TYR A 123 -8.83 0.06 -5.88
N GLU A 124 -9.18 0.52 -7.08
CA GLU A 124 -9.83 -0.27 -8.15
C GLU A 124 -8.93 -0.55 -9.35
N GLY A 125 -7.65 -0.17 -9.30
CA GLY A 125 -6.75 -0.29 -10.46
C GLY A 125 -6.36 -1.72 -10.84
N VAL A 126 -6.76 -2.73 -10.04
CA VAL A 126 -6.64 -4.15 -10.38
C VAL A 126 -7.95 -4.86 -10.03
N LYS A 127 -8.43 -5.72 -10.92
CA LYS A 127 -9.68 -6.48 -10.77
C LYS A 127 -9.46 -7.96 -11.06
N SER A 128 -10.24 -8.80 -10.40
CA SER A 128 -10.40 -10.21 -10.77
C SER A 128 -11.42 -10.31 -11.91
N LYS A 129 -11.13 -11.11 -12.94
CA LYS A 129 -12.07 -11.41 -14.05
C LYS A 129 -12.94 -12.65 -13.80
N ARG A 130 -12.77 -13.31 -12.65
CA ARG A 130 -13.63 -14.42 -12.20
C ARG A 130 -15.05 -13.97 -11.92
#